data_AF-A0A942TQ67-F1
#
_entry.id   AF-A0A942TQ67-F1
#
_cell.length_a   1.000
_cell.length_b   1.000
_cell.length_c   1.000
_cell.angle_alpha   90.00
_cell.angle_beta   90.00
_cell.angle_gamma   90.00
#
_symmetry.space_group_name_H-M   'P 1'
#
loop_
_entity.id
_entity.type
_entity.pdbx_description
1 polymer ?
#
loop_
_entity_poly.entity_id
_entity_poly.type
_entity_poly.pdbx_seq_one_letter_code
_entity_poly.pdbx_strand_id
1 'polypeptide(L)'
;MWEIPFYAILAPIITILLSLFCSMKLRNYYLAPLIIFAGLNVLTIVLPMVQNVGWQALFGWAAFYTVVSLMISLIVKLVSAKIAA
;
A
#
# COMPACT_ATOMS: atom_id res chain seq x y z
N MET A 1 -3.61 -17.18 -13.45
CA MET A 1 -2.68 -16.09 -13.10
C MET A 1 -3.47 -14.91 -12.56
N TRP A 2 -4.26 -15.12 -11.50
CA TRP A 2 -5.10 -14.09 -10.87
C TRP A 2 -4.27 -13.08 -10.06
N GLU A 3 -2.98 -13.36 -9.86
CA GLU A 3 -2.06 -12.49 -9.15
C GLU A 3 -1.86 -11.19 -9.94
N ILE A 4 -1.74 -11.26 -11.27
CA ILE A 4 -1.47 -10.08 -12.11
C ILE A 4 -2.63 -9.06 -12.05
N PRO A 5 -3.91 -9.42 -12.25
CA PRO A 5 -5.02 -8.48 -12.07
C PRO A 5 -5.10 -7.92 -10.64
N PHE A 6 -4.81 -8.75 -9.62
CA PHE A 6 -4.83 -8.30 -8.24
C PHE A 6 -3.80 -7.21 -7.98
N TYR A 7 -2.54 -7.46 -8.35
CA TYR A 7 -1.47 -6.49 -8.15
C TYR A 7 -1.60 -5.29 -9.10
N ALA A 8 -2.07 -5.47 -10.34
CA ALA A 8 -2.17 -4.36 -11.30
C ALA A 8 -3.37 -3.43 -11.05
N ILE A 9 -4.47 -3.94 -10.49
CA ILE A 9 -5.74 -3.18 -10.37
C ILE A 9 -6.14 -3.00 -8.91
N LEU A 10 -6.30 -4.08 -8.16
CA LEU A 10 -6.82 -4.04 -6.79
C LEU A 10 -5.83 -3.40 -5.81
N ALA A 11 -4.57 -3.84 -5.83
CA ALA A 11 -3.53 -3.31 -4.94
C ALA A 11 -3.35 -1.78 -5.04
N PRO A 12 -3.24 -1.16 -6.23
CA PRO A 12 -3.12 0.30 -6.34
C PRO A 12 -4.38 1.03 -5.86
N ILE A 13 -5.59 0.53 -6.18
CA ILE A 13 -6.84 1.14 -5.73
C ILE A 13 -6.91 1.13 -4.19
N ILE A 14 -6.64 -0.03 -3.57
CA ILE A 14 -6.62 -0.18 -2.11
C ILE A 14 -5.57 0.74 -1.50
N THR A 15 -4.37 0.80 -2.09
CA THR A 15 -3.27 1.65 -1.63
C THR A 15 -3.68 3.11 -1.61
N ILE A 16 -4.28 3.62 -2.69
CA ILE A 16 -4.71 5.01 -2.79
C ILE A 16 -5.82 5.30 -1.76
N LEU A 17 -6.88 4.50 -1.74
CA LEU A 17 -8.02 4.71 -0.86
C LEU A 17 -7.62 4.67 0.62
N LEU A 18 -6.81 3.69 1.02
CA LEU A 18 -6.37 3.55 2.40
C LEU A 18 -5.44 4.69 2.82
N SER A 19 -4.54 5.11 1.93
CA SER A 19 -3.63 6.24 2.17
C SER A 19 -4.37 7.55 2.35
N LEU A 20 -5.35 7.83 1.49
CA LEU A 20 -6.20 9.01 1.61
C LEU A 20 -7.06 8.95 2.88
N PHE A 21 -7.70 7.81 3.15
CA PHE A 21 -8.54 7.66 4.33
C PHE A 21 -7.77 7.88 5.64
N CYS A 22 -6.62 7.22 5.81
CA CYS A 22 -5.80 7.38 7.03
C CYS A 22 -5.23 8.80 7.15
N SER A 23 -4.78 9.39 6.04
CA SER A 23 -4.15 10.72 6.06
C SER A 23 -5.16 11.85 6.26
N MET A 24 -6.36 11.76 5.67
CA MET A 24 -7.37 12.81 5.75
C MET A 24 -8.28 12.66 6.97
N LYS A 25 -8.79 11.45 7.24
CA LYS A 25 -9.78 11.22 8.30
C LYS A 25 -9.14 11.00 9.66
N LEU A 26 -8.08 10.18 9.71
CA LEU A 26 -7.41 9.82 10.96
C LEU A 26 -6.22 10.73 11.29
N ARG A 27 -5.80 11.61 10.35
CA ARG A 27 -4.57 12.43 10.44
C ARG A 27 -3.33 11.60 10.80
N ASN A 28 -3.33 10.31 10.47
CA ASN A 28 -2.23 9.40 10.74
C ASN A 28 -1.59 8.96 9.42
N TYR A 29 -0.45 9.58 9.13
CA TYR A 29 0.24 9.46 7.84
C TYR A 29 1.12 8.20 7.73
N TYR A 30 1.38 7.50 8.84
CA TYR A 30 2.20 6.28 8.85
C TYR A 30 1.36 5.01 8.93
N LEU A 31 0.08 5.13 9.31
CA LEU A 31 -0.80 3.98 9.49
C LEU A 31 -1.11 3.26 8.17
N ALA A 32 -1.41 4.01 7.11
CA ALA A 32 -1.67 3.43 5.79
C ALA A 32 -0.47 2.64 5.24
N PRO A 33 0.76 3.20 5.13
CA PRO A 33 1.89 2.44 4.62
C PRO A 33 2.22 1.23 5.49
N LEU A 34 2.02 1.31 6.82
CA LEU A 34 2.20 0.16 7.71
C LEU A 34 1.20 -0.97 7.40
N ILE A 35 -0.08 -0.65 7.20
CA ILE A 35 -1.11 -1.64 6.86
C ILE A 35 -0.85 -2.24 5.48
N ILE A 36 -0.49 -1.42 4.49
CA ILE A 36 -0.15 -1.91 3.13
C ILE A 36 1.07 -2.83 3.19
N PHE A 37 2.11 -2.44 3.93
CA PHE A 37 3.30 -3.26 4.11
C PHE A 37 2.96 -4.60 4.77
N ALA A 38 2.31 -4.59 5.92
CA ALA A 38 1.95 -5.81 6.64
C ALA A 38 1.02 -6.70 5.81
N GLY A 39 -0.06 -6.13 5.26
CA GLY A 39 -1.06 -6.88 4.50
C GLY A 39 -0.50 -7.51 3.23
N LEU A 40 0.24 -6.74 2.42
CA LEU A 40 0.81 -7.28 1.19
C LEU A 40 1.95 -8.25 1.48
N ASN A 41 2.78 -8.04 2.50
CA ASN A 41 3.83 -9.00 2.86
C ASN A 41 3.28 -10.32 3.39
N VAL A 42 2.15 -10.34 4.10
CA VAL A 42 1.48 -11.59 4.45
C VAL A 42 1.12 -12.38 3.18
N LEU A 43 0.61 -11.71 2.15
CA LEU A 43 0.31 -12.36 0.86
C LEU A 43 1.57 -12.90 0.16
N THR A 44 2.72 -12.25 0.32
CA THR A 44 4.00 -12.75 -0.25
C THR A 44 4.44 -14.07 0.36
N ILE A 45 3.97 -14.42 1.57
CA ILE A 45 4.27 -15.69 2.22
C ILE A 45 3.19 -16.72 1.86
N VAL A 46 1.91 -16.32 1.93
CA VAL A 46 0.78 -17.25 1.74
C VAL A 46 0.63 -17.68 0.28
N LEU A 47 0.76 -16.77 -0.69
CA LEU A 47 0.53 -17.12 -2.10
C LEU A 47 1.54 -18.15 -2.62
N PRO A 48 2.86 -18.03 -2.39
CA PRO A 48 3.83 -19.06 -2.80
C PRO A 48 3.64 -20.43 -2.13
N MET A 49 2.99 -20.47 -0.97
CA MET A 49 2.67 -21.74 -0.28
C MET A 49 1.49 -22.48 -0.92
N VAL A 50 0.54 -21.74 -1.50
CA VAL A 50 -0.69 -22.30 -2.09
C VAL A 50 -0.58 -22.41 -3.61
N GLN A 51 0.16 -21.50 -4.23
CA GLN A 51 0.35 -21.36 -5.66
C GLN A 51 1.86 -21.38 -5.93
N ASN A 52 2.32 -22.10 -6.95
CA ASN A 52 3.75 -22.18 -7.28
C ASN A 52 4.22 -20.90 -7.99
N VAL A 53 4.18 -19.77 -7.27
CA VAL A 53 4.53 -18.42 -7.72
C VAL A 53 5.76 -17.92 -6.97
N GLY A 54 6.63 -17.19 -7.68
CA GLY A 54 7.85 -16.63 -7.09
C GLY A 54 7.56 -15.52 -6.08
N TRP A 55 8.01 -15.70 -4.84
CA TRP A 55 7.82 -14.74 -3.75
C TRP A 55 8.53 -13.40 -4.00
N GLN A 56 9.64 -13.40 -4.75
CA GLN A 56 10.47 -12.22 -5.00
C GLN A 56 9.71 -11.13 -5.75
N ALA A 57 8.92 -11.52 -6.75
CA ALA A 57 8.11 -10.58 -7.52
C ALA A 57 7.00 -9.97 -6.66
N LEU A 58 6.30 -10.79 -5.88
CA LEU A 58 5.25 -10.35 -4.96
C LEU A 58 5.80 -9.37 -3.91
N PHE A 59 6.99 -9.66 -3.38
CA PHE A 59 7.66 -8.78 -2.43
C PHE A 59 8.04 -7.44 -3.05
N GLY A 60 8.54 -7.44 -4.30
CA GLY A 60 8.81 -6.21 -5.05
C GLY A 60 7.58 -5.32 -5.19
N TRP A 61 6.42 -5.91 -5.53
CA TRP A 61 5.15 -5.18 -5.57
C TRP A 61 4.72 -4.66 -4.19
N ALA A 62 4.83 -5.47 -3.15
CA ALA A 62 4.48 -5.07 -1.78
C ALA A 62 5.32 -3.87 -1.30
N ALA A 63 6.63 -3.90 -1.54
CA ALA A 63 7.53 -2.80 -1.22
C ALA A 63 7.19 -1.54 -2.02
N PHE A 64 6.94 -1.68 -3.32
CA PHE A 64 6.55 -0.56 -4.18
C PHE A 64 5.27 0.13 -3.68
N TYR A 65 4.20 -0.61 -3.40
CA TYR A 65 2.95 -0.03 -2.91
C TYR A 65 3.08 0.60 -1.52
N THR A 66 3.95 0.06 -0.67
CA THR A 66 4.26 0.67 0.63
C THR A 66 4.89 2.05 0.46
N VAL A 67 5.86 2.18 -0.44
CA VAL A 67 6.52 3.47 -0.74
C VAL A 67 5.51 4.45 -1.35
N VAL A 68 4.67 4.00 -2.29
CA VAL A 68 3.61 4.83 -2.88
C VAL A 68 2.63 5.31 -1.81
N SER A 69 2.20 4.44 -0.89
CA SER A 69 1.33 4.80 0.22
C SER A 69 1.94 5.88 1.12
N LEU A 70 3.23 5.73 1.43
CA LEU A 70 3.97 6.70 2.22
C LEU A 70 4.09 8.05 1.50
N MET A 71 4.39 8.04 0.20
CA MET A 71 4.44 9.25 -0.63
C MET A 71 3.11 10.00 -0.64
N ILE A 72 1.99 9.31 -0.88
CA ILE A 72 0.65 9.91 -0.84
C ILE A 72 0.40 10.54 0.53
N SER A 73 0.71 9.81 1.60
CA SER A 73 0.47 10.27 2.97
C SER A 73 1.30 11.52 3.30
N LEU A 74 2.56 11.58 2.87
CA LEU A 74 3.41 12.76 3.03
C LEU A 74 2.92 13.95 2.22
N ILE A 75 2.48 13.74 0.97
CA ILE A 75 1.91 14.81 0.14
C ILE A 75 0.67 15.41 0.82
N VAL A 76 -0.25 14.55 1.29
CA VAL A 76 -1.45 15.00 2.00
C VAL A 76 -1.10 15.77 3.28
N LYS A 77 -0.08 15.31 4.03
CA LYS A 77 0.43 16.03 5.21
C LYS A 77 0.92 17.42 4.86
N LEU A 78 1.76 17.55 3.83
CA LEU A 78 2.31 18.83 3.38
C LEU A 78 1.22 19.80 2.92
N VAL A 79 0.25 19.32 2.15
CA VAL A 79 -0.89 20.13 1.69
C VAL A 79 -1.74 20.59 2.88
N SER A 80 -2.04 19.67 3.81
CA SER A 80 -2.84 19.98 4.99
C SER A 80 -2.15 20.99 5.92
N ALA A 81 -0.82 20.91 6.04
CA ALA A 81 -0.04 21.87 6.82
C ALA A 81 -0.05 23.28 6.23
N LYS A 82 -0.04 23.41 4.88
CA LYS A 82 -0.11 24.71 4.20
C LYS A 82 -1.48 25.40 4.32
N ILE A 83 -2.56 24.64 4.41
CA ILE A 83 -3.92 25.19 4.52
C ILE A 83 -4.20 25.71 5.94
N ALA A 84 -3.50 25.19 6.94
CA ALA A 84 -3.67 25.56 8.35
C ALA A 84 -2.75 26.69 8.84
N ALA A 85 -1.83 27.17 7.99
CA ALA A 85 -0.89 28.27 8.26
C ALA A 85 -1.38 29.56 7.60
#